data_AF-A0A160TE54-F1
#
_entry.id   AF-A0A160TE54-F1
#
_cell.length_a   1.000
_cell.length_b   1.000
_cell.length_c   1.000
_cell.angle_alpha   90.00
_cell.angle_beta   90.00
_cell.angle_gamma   90.00
#
_symmetry.space_group_name_H-M   'P 1'
#
loop_
_entity.id
_entity.type
_entity.pdbx_description
1 polymer ?
#
loop_
_entity_poly.entity_id
_entity_poly.type
_entity_poly.pdbx_seq_one_letter_code
_entity_poly.pdbx_strand_id
1 'polypeptide(L)'
;MDALMAKSGQARVLSPSQQQELFSVIKTHRHPEKNLAIMQISFRLGLRAQEIALLQIKEVAQLNPTGTDFKLLEVMSLPAAYTKGANAVRRSQSTYTRKSLSFTVDAFDSVVKQIESLVKAGVAVNPKDFYPPEKKHRGKSRDLPLIDDELRRSLETHLRRRMSKESKLRPSDPLFLSQKGTPYSPNTLQEHMAHMLRNWAGVEKASSHSGRRSVITDIIHNQKKSVKVAQKVAGHVNPSTTIIYEEPPEELIASALAGLSRQQ
;
A
#
# COMPACT_ATOMS: atom_id res chain seq x y z
N MET A 1 1.76 29.44 -10.14
CA MET A 1 3.12 28.88 -10.13
C MET A 1 3.17 27.80 -9.06
N ASP A 2 4.03 26.80 -9.24
CA ASP A 2 4.37 25.71 -8.31
C ASP A 2 3.60 24.38 -8.45
N ALA A 3 3.62 23.83 -9.66
CA ALA A 3 3.54 22.39 -9.86
C ALA A 3 4.94 21.76 -9.73
N LEU A 4 5.35 21.46 -8.49
CA LEU A 4 6.58 20.72 -8.19
C LEU A 4 6.50 19.31 -8.83
N MET A 5 7.50 18.99 -9.65
CA MET A 5 7.51 17.87 -10.58
C MET A 5 8.00 16.56 -9.93
N ALA A 6 7.09 15.58 -9.76
CA ALA A 6 7.48 14.24 -9.32
C ALA A 6 8.60 13.63 -10.21
N LYS A 7 9.70 13.15 -9.59
CA LYS A 7 10.72 12.30 -10.24
C LYS A 7 10.06 11.20 -11.08
N SER A 8 10.55 10.96 -12.29
CA SER A 8 9.95 9.99 -13.22
C SER A 8 9.82 8.60 -12.55
N GLY A 9 8.62 8.02 -12.64
CA GLY A 9 8.34 6.68 -12.09
C GLY A 9 7.93 6.61 -10.61
N GLN A 10 7.96 7.70 -9.85
CA GLN A 10 7.50 7.72 -8.45
C GLN A 10 6.18 8.50 -8.27
N ALA A 11 5.30 8.00 -7.41
CA ALA A 11 4.02 8.66 -7.11
C ALA A 11 4.24 9.99 -6.38
N ARG A 12 3.48 11.05 -6.66
CA ARG A 12 3.64 12.35 -5.97
C ARG A 12 3.33 12.24 -4.46
N VAL A 13 4.11 12.94 -3.63
CA VAL A 13 3.80 13.21 -2.21
C VAL A 13 2.94 14.47 -2.15
N LEU A 14 1.82 14.42 -1.44
CA LEU A 14 0.89 15.56 -1.37
C LEU A 14 1.33 16.51 -0.25
N SER A 15 1.20 17.82 -0.49
CA SER A 15 1.28 18.81 0.57
C SER A 15 0.04 18.74 1.49
N PRO A 16 0.11 19.30 2.72
CA PRO A 16 -1.05 19.37 3.60
C PRO A 16 -2.27 20.04 2.95
N SER A 17 -2.07 21.12 2.18
CA SER A 17 -3.13 21.83 1.46
C SER A 17 -3.76 20.96 0.36
N GLN A 18 -2.95 20.25 -0.43
CA GLN A 18 -3.45 19.32 -1.44
C GLN A 18 -4.24 18.16 -0.83
N GLN A 19 -3.79 17.65 0.32
CA GLN A 19 -4.49 16.58 1.03
C GLN A 19 -5.83 17.07 1.60
N GLN A 20 -5.88 18.28 2.16
CA GLN A 20 -7.12 18.91 2.61
C GLN A 20 -8.09 19.12 1.44
N GLU A 21 -7.61 19.63 0.31
CA GLU A 21 -8.41 19.82 -0.91
C GLU A 21 -8.99 18.49 -1.41
N LEU A 22 -8.16 17.43 -1.46
CA LEU A 22 -8.62 16.08 -1.80
C LEU A 22 -9.78 15.62 -0.90
N PHE A 23 -9.67 15.80 0.42
CA PHE A 23 -10.74 15.40 1.33
C PHE A 23 -11.98 16.30 1.24
N SER A 24 -11.80 17.57 0.89
CA SER A 24 -12.89 18.51 0.62
C SER A 24 -13.67 18.11 -0.63
N VAL A 25 -12.97 17.94 -1.76
CA VAL A 25 -13.60 17.59 -3.04
C VAL A 25 -14.29 16.22 -2.99
N ILE A 26 -13.74 15.24 -2.27
CA ILE A 26 -14.41 13.93 -2.11
C ILE A 26 -15.84 14.07 -1.56
N LYS A 27 -16.09 15.06 -0.67
CA LYS A 27 -17.41 15.29 -0.06
C LYS A 27 -18.46 15.76 -1.07
N THR A 28 -18.05 16.34 -2.20
CA THR A 28 -18.97 16.84 -3.25
C THR A 28 -19.31 15.78 -4.29
N HIS A 29 -18.63 14.63 -4.28
CA HIS A 29 -18.84 13.52 -5.22
C HIS A 29 -19.70 12.38 -4.63
N ARG A 30 -20.08 11.43 -5.50
CA ARG A 30 -20.89 10.26 -5.09
C ARG A 30 -20.12 9.33 -4.16
N HIS A 31 -20.83 8.82 -3.15
CA HIS A 31 -20.30 7.93 -2.10
C HIS A 31 -19.19 8.58 -1.24
N PRO A 32 -19.40 9.81 -0.73
CA PRO A 32 -18.37 10.55 -0.02
C PRO A 32 -17.87 9.82 1.23
N GLU A 33 -18.74 9.12 1.96
CA GLU A 33 -18.41 8.39 3.20
C GLU A 33 -17.38 7.29 2.90
N LYS A 34 -17.66 6.49 1.86
CA LYS A 34 -16.79 5.41 1.40
C LYS A 34 -15.47 5.93 0.87
N ASN A 35 -15.53 6.94 -0.01
CA ASN A 35 -14.36 7.46 -0.69
C ASN A 35 -13.40 8.14 0.28
N LEU A 36 -13.94 8.89 1.25
CA LEU A 36 -13.17 9.53 2.30
C LEU A 36 -12.48 8.47 3.16
N ALA A 37 -13.20 7.43 3.59
CA ALA A 37 -12.61 6.34 4.37
C ALA A 37 -11.48 5.62 3.61
N ILE A 38 -11.64 5.34 2.32
CA ILE A 38 -10.58 4.76 1.47
C ILE A 38 -9.32 5.64 1.48
N MET A 39 -9.49 6.95 1.26
CA MET A 39 -8.36 7.86 1.15
C MET A 39 -7.73 8.16 2.52
N GLN A 40 -8.51 8.24 3.60
CA GLN A 40 -7.98 8.34 4.97
C GLN A 40 -7.14 7.11 5.33
N ILE A 41 -7.58 5.89 5.04
CA ILE A 41 -6.76 4.69 5.27
C ILE A 41 -5.42 4.80 4.52
N SER A 42 -5.44 5.24 3.27
CA SER A 42 -4.23 5.40 2.45
C SER A 42 -3.27 6.44 3.05
N PHE A 43 -3.78 7.60 3.47
CA PHE A 43 -2.98 8.73 3.94
C PHE A 43 -2.65 8.74 5.44
N ARG A 44 -3.32 7.91 6.25
CA ARG A 44 -3.03 7.80 7.70
C ARG A 44 -2.28 6.52 8.06
N LEU A 45 -2.56 5.43 7.34
CA LEU A 45 -1.96 4.11 7.63
C LEU A 45 -0.99 3.62 6.55
N GLY A 46 -0.96 4.25 5.37
CA GLY A 46 -0.04 3.91 4.29
C GLY A 46 -0.31 2.54 3.65
N LEU A 47 -1.57 2.09 3.66
CA LEU A 47 -1.97 0.85 3.00
C LEU A 47 -1.93 0.98 1.48
N ARG A 48 -1.56 -0.10 0.80
CA ARG A 48 -1.64 -0.23 -0.65
C ARG A 48 -3.08 -0.49 -1.09
N ALA A 49 -3.42 -0.13 -2.33
CA ALA A 49 -4.74 -0.42 -2.90
C ALA A 49 -5.15 -1.90 -2.79
N GLN A 50 -4.23 -2.85 -2.98
CA GLN A 50 -4.55 -4.26 -2.77
C GLN A 50 -4.93 -4.57 -1.32
N GLU A 51 -4.21 -4.02 -0.35
CA GLU A 51 -4.47 -4.23 1.08
C GLU A 51 -5.83 -3.64 1.44
N ILE A 52 -6.14 -2.42 0.97
CA ILE A 52 -7.43 -1.75 1.21
C ILE A 52 -8.60 -2.51 0.55
N ALA A 53 -8.41 -3.00 -0.68
CA ALA A 53 -9.47 -3.71 -1.42
C ALA A 53 -9.88 -5.03 -0.75
N LEU A 54 -8.98 -5.64 0.03
CA LEU A 54 -9.18 -6.95 0.65
C LEU A 54 -9.62 -6.87 2.12
N LEU A 55 -9.63 -5.67 2.73
CA LEU A 55 -10.10 -5.49 4.10
C LEU A 55 -11.56 -5.97 4.23
N GLN A 56 -11.82 -6.71 5.30
CA GLN A 56 -13.16 -7.07 5.75
C GLN A 56 -13.50 -6.24 6.99
N ILE A 57 -14.76 -6.34 7.44
CA ILE A 57 -15.22 -5.60 8.62
C ILE A 57 -14.42 -6.01 9.87
N LYS A 58 -14.13 -7.30 10.03
CA LYS A 58 -13.45 -7.85 11.22
C LYS A 58 -12.05 -7.27 11.48
N GLU A 59 -11.35 -6.77 10.47
CA GLU A 59 -10.04 -6.13 10.67
C GLU A 59 -10.18 -4.74 11.31
N VAL A 60 -11.35 -4.10 11.21
CA VAL A 60 -11.54 -2.69 11.58
C VAL A 60 -12.55 -2.50 12.72
N ALA A 61 -13.56 -3.37 12.80
CA ALA A 61 -14.64 -3.26 13.76
C ALA A 61 -15.08 -4.62 14.30
N GLN A 62 -15.43 -4.63 15.58
CA GLN A 62 -16.15 -5.72 16.21
C GLN A 62 -17.65 -5.47 16.08
N LEU A 63 -18.38 -6.40 15.47
CA LEU A 63 -19.84 -6.34 15.36
C LEU A 63 -20.49 -6.93 16.62
N ASN A 64 -21.67 -6.43 16.97
CA ASN A 64 -22.53 -7.11 17.93
C ASN A 64 -23.09 -8.43 17.34
N PRO A 65 -23.63 -9.37 18.15
CA PRO A 65 -24.12 -10.66 17.66
C PRO A 65 -25.20 -10.58 16.56
N THR A 66 -26.01 -9.52 16.61
CA THR A 66 -27.07 -9.27 15.62
C THR A 66 -26.53 -8.65 14.33
N GLY A 67 -25.30 -8.13 14.30
CA GLY A 67 -24.69 -7.45 13.16
C GLY A 67 -25.35 -6.09 12.85
N THR A 68 -26.00 -5.49 13.85
CA THR A 68 -26.77 -4.23 13.77
C THR A 68 -26.12 -3.08 14.53
N ASP A 69 -25.03 -3.35 15.26
CA ASP A 69 -24.16 -2.31 15.82
C ASP A 69 -22.68 -2.75 15.77
N PHE A 70 -21.76 -1.81 15.96
CA PHE A 70 -20.32 -2.07 15.93
C PHE A 70 -19.51 -1.18 16.88
N LYS A 71 -18.34 -1.69 17.28
CA LYS A 71 -17.29 -0.93 17.94
C LYS A 71 -16.02 -0.97 17.09
N LEU A 72 -15.47 0.20 16.76
CA LEU A 72 -14.17 0.27 16.07
C LEU A 72 -13.06 -0.29 16.96
N LEU A 73 -12.16 -1.06 16.37
CA LEU A 73 -10.97 -1.56 17.06
C LEU A 73 -10.01 -0.41 17.36
N GLU A 74 -9.17 -0.59 18.37
CA GLU A 74 -8.05 0.33 18.66
C GLU A 74 -6.84 0.02 17.75
N VAL A 75 -6.70 -1.24 17.35
CA VAL A 75 -5.62 -1.73 16.51
C VAL A 75 -6.20 -2.57 15.38
N MET A 76 -5.85 -2.23 14.14
CA MET A 76 -6.18 -2.98 12.94
C MET A 76 -5.07 -3.97 12.62
N SER A 77 -5.35 -5.27 12.67
CA SER A 77 -4.41 -6.30 12.23
C SER A 77 -4.56 -6.55 10.74
N LEU A 78 -3.51 -6.27 9.96
CA LEU A 78 -3.48 -6.54 8.53
C LEU A 78 -2.84 -7.93 8.27
N PRO A 79 -3.59 -8.91 7.73
CA PRO A 79 -3.06 -10.23 7.44
C PRO A 79 -2.00 -10.22 6.33
N ALA A 80 -0.96 -11.05 6.48
CA ALA A 80 0.03 -11.28 5.41
C ALA A 80 -0.62 -11.72 4.09
N ALA A 81 -1.76 -12.42 4.18
CA ALA A 81 -2.53 -12.90 3.04
C ALA A 81 -3.02 -11.78 2.11
N TYR A 82 -3.14 -10.54 2.59
CA TYR A 82 -3.63 -9.42 1.77
C TYR A 82 -2.52 -8.71 0.98
N THR A 83 -1.27 -9.08 1.23
CA THR A 83 -0.10 -8.44 0.61
C THR A 83 0.26 -9.08 -0.74
N LYS A 84 1.09 -8.40 -1.53
CA LYS A 84 1.53 -8.85 -2.85
C LYS A 84 2.27 -10.20 -2.75
N GLY A 85 1.91 -11.16 -3.61
CA GLY A 85 2.53 -12.49 -3.68
C GLY A 85 1.83 -13.59 -2.86
N ALA A 86 0.87 -13.22 -2.00
CA ALA A 86 0.12 -14.17 -1.18
C ALA A 86 -1.06 -14.85 -1.90
N ASN A 87 -1.25 -14.60 -3.21
CA ASN A 87 -2.39 -15.11 -4.00
C ASN A 87 -3.77 -14.82 -3.38
N ALA A 88 -3.91 -13.64 -2.76
CA ALA A 88 -5.14 -13.21 -2.08
C ALA A 88 -6.38 -13.20 -2.99
N VAL A 89 -6.17 -12.90 -4.27
CA VAL A 89 -7.19 -12.91 -5.31
C VAL A 89 -7.08 -14.27 -6.01
N ARG A 90 -8.09 -15.13 -5.85
CA ARG A 90 -8.24 -16.41 -6.56
C ARG A 90 -8.44 -16.17 -8.07
N ARG A 91 -7.38 -15.74 -8.78
CA ARG A 91 -7.39 -15.67 -10.25
C ARG A 91 -7.25 -17.09 -10.81
N SER A 92 -7.85 -17.35 -11.97
CA SER A 92 -7.54 -18.54 -12.75
C SER A 92 -6.03 -18.58 -12.97
N GLN A 93 -5.38 -19.62 -12.46
CA GLN A 93 -3.96 -19.81 -12.68
C GLN A 93 -3.83 -20.27 -14.13
N SER A 94 -3.34 -19.41 -15.02
CA SER A 94 -2.55 -19.97 -16.10
C SER A 94 -1.33 -20.61 -15.43
N THR A 95 -0.97 -21.82 -15.85
CA THR A 95 0.23 -22.51 -15.38
C THR A 95 1.44 -21.74 -15.91
N TYR A 96 1.76 -20.62 -15.27
CA TYR A 96 2.93 -19.83 -15.62
C TYR A 96 4.15 -20.52 -15.03
N THR A 97 4.80 -21.35 -15.83
CA THR A 97 6.15 -21.81 -15.56
C THR A 97 7.08 -20.61 -15.67
N ARG A 98 7.61 -20.17 -14.53
CA ARG A 98 8.51 -19.03 -14.46
C ARG A 98 9.73 -19.32 -15.33
N LYS A 99 9.87 -18.62 -16.46
CA LYS A 99 10.97 -18.83 -17.43
C LYS A 99 12.30 -18.17 -17.03
N SER A 100 12.30 -17.31 -16.01
CA SER A 100 13.51 -16.60 -15.56
C SER A 100 13.62 -16.55 -14.03
N LEU A 101 14.80 -16.86 -13.54
CA LEU A 101 15.19 -16.80 -12.13
C LEU A 101 16.27 -15.73 -11.96
N SER A 102 16.22 -15.00 -10.85
CA SER A 102 17.27 -14.04 -10.49
C SER A 102 18.03 -14.54 -9.26
N PHE A 103 19.36 -14.50 -9.33
CA PHE A 103 20.29 -14.87 -8.26
C PHE A 103 21.48 -13.90 -8.27
N THR A 104 22.24 -13.85 -7.18
CA THR A 104 23.46 -13.03 -7.09
C THR A 104 24.60 -13.68 -7.88
N VAL A 105 25.58 -12.89 -8.29
CA VAL A 105 26.77 -13.39 -9.00
C VAL A 105 27.47 -14.48 -8.17
N ASP A 106 27.61 -14.28 -6.85
CA ASP A 106 28.25 -15.27 -5.96
C ASP A 106 27.48 -16.59 -5.88
N ALA A 107 26.14 -16.53 -5.88
CA ALA A 107 25.30 -17.72 -5.85
C ALA A 107 25.41 -18.49 -7.18
N PHE A 108 25.54 -17.77 -8.29
CA PHE A 108 25.82 -18.38 -9.60
C PHE A 108 27.17 -19.06 -9.62
N ASP A 109 28.21 -18.35 -9.18
CA ASP A 109 29.59 -18.84 -9.14
C ASP A 109 29.71 -20.11 -8.30
N SER A 110 29.02 -20.15 -7.16
CA SER A 110 28.95 -21.33 -6.30
C SER A 110 28.33 -22.54 -7.01
N VAL A 111 27.24 -22.33 -7.76
CA VAL A 111 26.59 -23.40 -8.54
C VAL A 111 27.51 -23.89 -9.66
N VAL A 112 28.18 -22.99 -10.37
CA VAL A 112 29.13 -23.34 -11.44
C VAL A 112 30.30 -24.16 -10.90
N LYS A 113 30.88 -23.75 -9.77
CA LYS A 113 31.95 -24.51 -9.09
C LYS A 113 31.49 -25.90 -8.65
N GLN A 114 30.27 -26.02 -8.17
CA GLN A 114 29.70 -27.33 -7.79
C GLN A 114 29.55 -28.25 -9.01
N ILE A 115 29.05 -27.72 -10.14
CA ILE A 115 28.95 -28.47 -11.40
C ILE A 115 30.35 -28.90 -11.87
N GLU A 116 31.33 -28.00 -11.85
CA GLU A 116 32.72 -28.29 -12.24
C GLU A 116 33.31 -29.45 -11.41
N SER A 117 33.10 -29.44 -10.09
CA SER A 117 33.56 -30.50 -9.19
C SER A 117 32.93 -31.86 -9.51
N LEU A 118 31.63 -31.89 -9.85
CA LEU A 118 30.91 -33.13 -10.15
C LEU A 118 31.35 -33.72 -11.49
N VAL A 119 31.57 -32.87 -12.50
CA VAL A 119 32.10 -33.30 -13.81
C VAL A 119 33.52 -33.87 -13.65
N LYS A 120 34.39 -33.22 -12.87
CA LYS A 120 35.75 -33.73 -12.58
C LYS A 120 35.72 -35.09 -11.88
N ALA A 121 34.71 -35.35 -11.06
CA ALA A 121 34.51 -36.62 -10.38
C ALA A 121 33.87 -37.72 -11.27
N GLY A 122 33.59 -37.44 -12.55
CA GLY A 122 32.95 -38.39 -13.47
C GLY A 122 31.47 -38.63 -13.19
N VAL A 123 30.82 -37.77 -12.40
CA VAL A 123 29.40 -37.89 -12.07
C VAL A 123 28.57 -37.30 -13.20
N ALA A 124 27.54 -38.04 -13.64
CA ALA A 124 26.59 -37.53 -14.62
C ALA A 124 25.82 -36.32 -14.06
N VAL A 125 25.82 -35.21 -14.79
CA VAL A 125 25.19 -33.95 -14.37
C VAL A 125 23.82 -33.82 -15.03
N ASN A 126 22.78 -33.62 -14.22
CA ASN A 126 21.45 -33.23 -14.69
C ASN A 126 21.18 -31.75 -14.35
N PRO A 127 20.95 -30.86 -15.34
CA PRO A 127 20.77 -29.43 -15.10
C PRO A 127 19.67 -29.07 -14.09
N LYS A 128 18.61 -29.90 -13.99
CA LYS A 128 17.48 -29.63 -13.10
C LYS A 128 17.85 -29.68 -11.61
N ASP A 129 18.90 -30.42 -11.26
CA ASP A 129 19.35 -30.59 -9.87
C ASP A 129 20.02 -29.32 -9.32
N PHE A 130 20.41 -28.40 -10.22
CA PHE A 130 21.08 -27.14 -9.89
C PHE A 130 20.14 -25.94 -9.99
N TYR A 131 18.85 -26.16 -10.28
CA TYR A 131 17.88 -25.07 -10.28
C TYR A 131 17.70 -24.54 -8.85
N PRO A 132 17.83 -23.22 -8.62
CA PRO A 132 17.68 -22.67 -7.29
C PRO A 132 16.25 -22.90 -6.78
N PRO A 133 16.08 -23.12 -5.46
CA PRO A 133 14.77 -23.36 -4.88
C PRO A 133 13.85 -22.15 -5.12
N GLU A 134 12.57 -22.42 -5.40
CA GLU A 134 11.57 -21.38 -5.56
C GLU A 134 11.39 -20.59 -4.26
N LYS A 135 11.86 -19.33 -4.23
CA LYS A 135 11.59 -18.42 -3.12
C LYS A 135 10.12 -18.00 -3.15
N LYS A 136 9.29 -18.63 -2.30
CA LYS A 136 7.91 -18.21 -2.07
C LYS A 136 7.91 -16.88 -1.31
N HIS A 137 7.65 -15.78 -2.00
CA HIS A 137 7.46 -14.48 -1.36
C HIS A 137 6.18 -14.52 -0.51
N ARG A 138 6.33 -14.44 0.81
CA ARG A 138 5.23 -14.28 1.76
C ARG A 138 5.25 -12.86 2.33
N GLY A 139 4.07 -12.28 2.44
CA GLY A 139 3.87 -11.04 3.18
C GLY A 139 4.21 -11.16 4.65
N LYS A 140 4.31 -10.02 5.32
CA LYS A 140 4.27 -9.95 6.79
C LYS A 140 2.93 -9.39 7.23
N SER A 141 2.39 -9.93 8.32
CA SER A 141 1.31 -9.27 9.04
C SER A 141 1.83 -8.01 9.72
N ARG A 142 0.95 -7.05 9.96
CA ARG A 142 1.27 -5.87 10.75
C ARG A 142 0.05 -5.38 11.49
N ASP A 143 0.28 -4.91 12.70
CA ASP A 143 -0.72 -4.26 13.54
C ASP A 143 -0.58 -2.75 13.43
N LEU A 144 -1.69 -2.09 13.14
CA LEU A 144 -1.75 -0.67 12.84
C LEU A 144 -2.73 0.01 13.81
N PRO A 145 -2.22 0.79 14.78
CA PRO A 145 -3.07 1.55 15.69
C PRO A 145 -3.97 2.54 14.94
N LEU A 146 -5.27 2.51 15.21
CA LEU A 146 -6.27 3.44 14.69
C LEU A 146 -6.36 4.67 15.60
N ILE A 147 -5.26 5.41 15.71
CA ILE A 147 -5.10 6.57 16.63
C ILE A 147 -5.63 7.89 16.05
N ASP A 148 -5.84 7.96 14.74
CA ASP A 148 -6.19 9.20 14.07
C ASP A 148 -7.70 9.45 14.11
N ASP A 149 -8.13 10.56 14.73
CA ASP A 149 -9.55 10.87 14.93
C ASP A 149 -10.31 11.00 13.61
N GLU A 150 -9.71 11.63 12.60
CA GLU A 150 -10.35 11.82 11.30
C GLU A 150 -10.49 10.50 10.53
N LEU A 151 -9.51 9.60 10.63
CA LEU A 151 -9.63 8.23 10.15
C LEU A 151 -10.77 7.51 10.86
N ARG A 152 -10.80 7.52 12.20
CA ARG A 152 -11.84 6.85 12.99
C ARG A 152 -13.24 7.34 12.62
N ARG A 153 -13.42 8.67 12.56
CA ARG A 153 -14.68 9.31 12.12
C ARG A 153 -15.09 8.89 10.72
N SER A 154 -14.14 8.84 9.77
CA SER A 154 -14.44 8.43 8.39
C SER A 154 -14.87 6.96 8.30
N LEU A 155 -14.22 6.07 9.06
CA LEU A 155 -14.56 4.65 9.13
C LEU A 155 -15.93 4.44 9.76
N GLU A 156 -16.21 5.14 10.86
CA GLU A 156 -17.50 5.10 11.54
C GLU A 156 -18.63 5.57 10.62
N THR A 157 -18.43 6.70 9.95
CA THR A 157 -19.41 7.27 9.01
C THR A 157 -19.71 6.29 7.87
N HIS A 158 -18.67 5.69 7.29
CA HIS A 158 -18.82 4.68 6.24
C HIS A 158 -19.55 3.42 6.73
N LEU A 159 -19.20 2.89 7.89
CA LEU A 159 -19.83 1.70 8.46
C LEU A 159 -21.30 1.96 8.83
N ARG A 160 -21.62 3.09 9.46
CA ARG A 160 -23.01 3.50 9.70
C ARG A 160 -23.81 3.59 8.39
N ARG A 161 -23.20 4.14 7.33
CA ARG A 161 -23.83 4.22 6.00
C ARG A 161 -24.05 2.86 5.34
N ARG A 162 -23.15 1.90 5.56
CA ARG A 162 -23.32 0.49 5.14
C ARG A 162 -24.50 -0.15 5.87
N MET A 163 -24.59 0.03 7.18
CA MET A 163 -25.65 -0.53 8.02
C MET A 163 -27.02 0.08 7.74
N SER A 164 -27.07 1.35 7.32
CA SER A 164 -28.34 1.95 6.90
C SER A 164 -28.90 1.35 5.61
N LYS A 165 -28.08 0.62 4.83
CA LYS A 165 -28.47 0.04 3.54
C LYS A 165 -28.63 -1.48 3.61
N GLU A 166 -27.90 -2.12 4.51
CA GLU A 166 -27.88 -3.58 4.68
C GLU A 166 -28.50 -3.93 6.02
N SER A 167 -29.45 -4.86 6.04
CA SER A 167 -30.18 -5.24 7.26
C SER A 167 -29.28 -5.87 8.33
N LYS A 168 -28.19 -6.52 7.92
CA LYS A 168 -27.22 -7.15 8.84
C LYS A 168 -25.84 -7.22 8.19
N LEU A 169 -24.82 -6.81 8.95
CA LEU A 169 -23.43 -6.99 8.57
C LEU A 169 -22.84 -8.25 9.18
N ARG A 170 -21.86 -8.85 8.49
CA ARG A 170 -21.07 -9.98 8.98
C ARG A 170 -19.60 -9.59 9.07
N PRO A 171 -18.82 -10.17 10.00
CA PRO A 171 -17.41 -9.86 10.15
C PRO A 171 -16.57 -10.10 8.87
N SER A 172 -16.96 -11.09 8.06
CA SER A 172 -16.30 -11.44 6.81
C SER A 172 -16.73 -10.60 5.60
N ASP A 173 -17.70 -9.69 5.75
CA ASP A 173 -18.12 -8.86 4.63
C ASP A 173 -16.99 -7.88 4.23
N PRO A 174 -16.82 -7.60 2.93
CA PRO A 174 -15.84 -6.62 2.47
C PRO A 174 -16.10 -5.26 3.11
N LEU A 175 -15.04 -4.61 3.57
CA LEU A 175 -15.14 -3.26 4.12
C LEU A 175 -15.60 -2.27 3.05
N PHE A 176 -15.10 -2.41 1.81
CA PHE A 176 -15.43 -1.52 0.70
C PHE A 176 -16.03 -2.27 -0.48
N LEU A 177 -17.20 -1.79 -0.92
CA LEU A 177 -17.84 -2.24 -2.16
C LEU A 177 -17.66 -1.21 -3.28
N SER A 178 -17.52 -1.73 -4.49
CA SER A 178 -17.56 -0.94 -5.72
C SER A 178 -18.95 -0.33 -5.94
N GLN A 179 -19.06 0.57 -6.92
CA GLN A 179 -20.37 1.13 -7.29
C GLN A 179 -21.38 0.06 -7.76
N LYS A 180 -20.89 -1.09 -8.21
CA LYS A 180 -21.71 -2.24 -8.64
C LYS A 180 -22.19 -3.11 -7.46
N GLY A 181 -21.87 -2.75 -6.21
CA GLY A 181 -22.22 -3.54 -5.02
C GLY A 181 -21.35 -4.78 -4.81
N THR A 182 -20.36 -5.03 -5.67
CA THR A 182 -19.40 -6.12 -5.53
C THR A 182 -18.10 -5.65 -4.86
N PRO A 183 -17.32 -6.54 -4.23
CA PRO A 183 -16.02 -6.19 -3.65
C PRO A 183 -15.11 -5.51 -4.68
N TYR A 184 -14.27 -4.57 -4.24
CA TYR A 184 -13.23 -4.02 -5.11
C TYR A 184 -12.22 -5.09 -5.51
N SER A 185 -11.80 -5.07 -6.78
CA SER A 185 -10.53 -5.70 -7.13
C SER A 185 -9.39 -4.71 -6.80
N PRO A 186 -8.16 -5.20 -6.54
CA PRO A 186 -7.00 -4.33 -6.33
C PRO A 186 -6.78 -3.31 -7.45
N ASN A 187 -6.99 -3.73 -8.71
CA ASN A 187 -6.80 -2.86 -9.88
C ASN A 187 -7.88 -1.78 -9.94
N THR A 188 -9.15 -2.17 -9.80
CA THR A 188 -10.26 -1.21 -9.85
C THR A 188 -10.22 -0.22 -8.69
N LEU A 189 -9.75 -0.63 -7.50
CA LEU A 189 -9.53 0.31 -6.41
C LEU A 189 -8.34 1.24 -6.69
N GLN A 190 -7.24 0.72 -7.23
CA GLN A 190 -6.09 1.52 -7.63
C GLN A 190 -6.48 2.61 -8.63
N GLU A 191 -7.25 2.26 -9.67
CA GLU A 191 -7.75 3.21 -10.67
C GLU A 191 -8.68 4.24 -10.05
N HIS A 192 -9.59 3.81 -9.17
CA HIS A 192 -10.50 4.71 -8.49
C HIS A 192 -9.78 5.70 -7.57
N MET A 193 -8.80 5.25 -6.77
CA MET A 193 -7.96 6.14 -5.96
C MET A 193 -7.20 7.14 -6.82
N ALA A 194 -6.65 6.67 -7.94
CA ALA A 194 -5.92 7.51 -8.88
C ALA A 194 -6.82 8.56 -9.55
N HIS A 195 -8.08 8.22 -9.83
CA HIS A 195 -9.09 9.14 -10.34
C HIS A 195 -9.43 10.23 -9.32
N MET A 196 -9.67 9.87 -8.04
CA MET A 196 -9.91 10.86 -6.98
C MET A 196 -8.75 11.86 -6.85
N LEU A 197 -7.51 11.35 -6.93
CA LEU A 197 -6.32 12.20 -6.79
C LEU A 197 -6.10 13.12 -7.99
N ARG A 198 -6.18 12.60 -9.22
CA ARG A 198 -5.82 13.37 -10.42
C ARG A 198 -7.00 14.15 -10.99
N ASN A 199 -8.15 13.52 -11.10
CA ASN A 199 -9.30 14.09 -11.80
C ASN A 199 -10.17 14.93 -10.88
N TRP A 200 -10.29 14.59 -9.59
CA TRP A 200 -11.09 15.39 -8.66
C TRP A 200 -10.23 16.45 -7.97
N ALA A 201 -9.09 16.06 -7.40
CA ALA A 201 -8.22 16.99 -6.67
C ALA A 201 -7.14 17.68 -7.53
N GLY A 202 -7.06 17.37 -8.82
CA GLY A 202 -6.10 18.02 -9.74
C GLY A 202 -4.62 17.73 -9.44
N VAL A 203 -4.31 16.70 -8.64
CA VAL A 203 -2.91 16.43 -8.23
C VAL A 203 -2.18 15.67 -9.32
N GLU A 204 -1.40 16.37 -10.12
CA GLU A 204 -0.60 15.78 -11.19
C GLU A 204 0.36 14.69 -10.69
N LYS A 205 0.55 13.64 -11.51
CA LYS A 205 1.41 12.48 -11.21
C LYS A 205 1.08 11.75 -9.90
N ALA A 206 -0.07 12.03 -9.28
CA ALA A 206 -0.55 11.25 -8.15
C ALA A 206 -1.09 9.89 -8.59
N SER A 207 -0.98 8.91 -7.70
CA SER A 207 -1.47 7.55 -7.92
C SER A 207 -1.93 6.92 -6.60
N SER A 208 -2.43 5.68 -6.65
CA SER A 208 -2.81 4.92 -5.45
C SER A 208 -1.69 4.79 -4.40
N HIS A 209 -0.42 4.94 -4.80
CA HIS A 209 0.73 4.87 -3.90
C HIS A 209 1.06 6.22 -3.23
N SER A 210 0.44 7.32 -3.64
CA SER A 210 0.72 8.67 -3.11
C SER A 210 0.46 8.77 -1.61
N GLY A 211 -0.64 8.21 -1.09
CA GLY A 211 -0.93 8.23 0.35
C GLY A 211 0.13 7.50 1.17
N ARG A 212 0.49 6.29 0.74
CA ARG A 212 1.59 5.52 1.33
C ARG A 212 2.93 6.26 1.29
N ARG A 213 3.28 6.89 0.16
CA ARG A 213 4.51 7.67 0.08
C ARG A 213 4.48 8.86 1.05
N SER A 214 3.34 9.54 1.13
CA SER A 214 3.17 10.69 2.02
C SER A 214 3.37 10.30 3.49
N VAL A 215 2.79 9.19 3.94
CA VAL A 215 3.00 8.65 5.30
C VAL A 215 4.47 8.33 5.58
N ILE A 216 5.13 7.60 4.67
CA ILE A 216 6.54 7.20 4.89
C ILE A 216 7.46 8.42 4.89
N THR A 217 7.23 9.36 3.98
CA THR A 217 8.00 10.61 3.86
C THR A 217 7.82 11.48 5.10
N ASP A 218 6.58 11.62 5.59
CA ASP A 218 6.28 12.39 6.80
C ASP A 218 6.97 11.81 8.05
N ILE A 219 6.92 10.48 8.23
CA ILE A 219 7.61 9.80 9.33
C ILE A 219 9.12 10.10 9.34
N ILE A 220 9.75 10.09 8.16
CA ILE A 220 11.21 10.27 8.04
C ILE A 220 11.59 11.74 8.14
N HIS A 221 10.94 12.63 7.38
CA HIS A 221 11.39 14.01 7.20
C HIS A 221 10.77 15.00 8.19
N ASN A 222 9.46 14.88 8.43
CA ASN A 222 8.74 15.82 9.29
C ASN A 222 8.81 15.39 10.76
N GLN A 223 8.52 14.11 11.03
CA GLN A 223 8.57 13.56 12.40
C GLN A 223 9.99 13.17 12.84
N LYS A 224 10.96 13.16 11.92
CA LYS A 224 12.37 12.82 12.15
C LYS A 224 12.55 11.47 12.86
N LYS A 225 11.69 10.48 12.56
CA LYS A 225 11.77 9.13 13.11
C LYS A 225 12.73 8.27 12.28
N SER A 226 13.22 7.20 12.89
CA SER A 226 14.13 6.28 12.20
C SER A 226 13.46 5.56 11.02
N VAL A 227 14.28 5.24 10.01
CA VAL A 227 13.90 4.44 8.83
C VAL A 227 13.30 3.09 9.21
N LYS A 228 13.73 2.52 10.34
CA LYS A 228 13.18 1.26 10.88
C LYS A 228 11.72 1.39 11.31
N VAL A 229 11.31 2.54 11.85
CA VAL A 229 9.91 2.83 12.19
C VAL A 229 9.08 2.92 10.90
N ALA A 230 9.55 3.71 9.93
CA ALA A 230 8.94 3.82 8.61
C ALA A 230 8.81 2.45 7.91
N GLN A 231 9.86 1.61 7.98
CA GLN A 231 9.87 0.26 7.40
C GLN A 231 8.79 -0.63 8.03
N LYS A 232 8.62 -0.56 9.37
CA LYS A 232 7.63 -1.35 10.11
C LYS A 232 6.21 -0.92 9.76
N VAL A 233 5.93 0.39 9.74
CA VAL A 233 4.64 0.94 9.29
C VAL A 233 4.34 0.53 7.85
N ALA A 234 5.34 0.65 6.97
CA ALA A 234 5.26 0.23 5.58
C ALA A 234 5.10 -1.30 5.41
N GLY A 235 5.54 -2.13 6.35
CA GLY A 235 5.61 -3.58 6.14
C GLY A 235 6.57 -3.97 5.02
N HIS A 236 7.65 -3.21 4.82
CA HIS A 236 8.69 -3.55 3.86
C HIS A 236 9.58 -4.67 4.41
N VAL A 237 9.72 -5.75 3.63
CA VAL A 237 10.61 -6.87 3.99
C VAL A 237 12.07 -6.47 3.80
N ASN A 238 12.39 -5.75 2.73
CA ASN A 238 13.72 -5.26 2.43
C ASN A 238 13.88 -3.78 2.86
N PRO A 239 14.89 -3.43 3.69
CA PRO A 239 15.20 -2.05 4.06
C PRO A 239 15.43 -1.13 2.86
N SER A 240 16.00 -1.62 1.75
CA SER A 240 16.25 -0.82 0.54
C SER A 240 15.00 -0.18 -0.05
N THR A 241 13.83 -0.81 0.14
CA THR A 241 12.53 -0.26 -0.29
C THR A 241 12.07 0.91 0.59
N THR A 242 12.69 1.12 1.75
CA THR A 242 12.42 2.25 2.65
C THR A 242 13.47 3.34 2.54
N ILE A 243 14.73 2.99 2.25
CA ILE A 243 15.83 3.95 2.06
C ILE A 243 15.54 4.94 0.93
N ILE A 244 14.83 4.53 -0.13
CA ILE A 244 14.42 5.44 -1.22
C ILE A 244 13.58 6.65 -0.76
N TYR A 245 13.04 6.62 0.47
CA TYR A 245 12.26 7.71 1.05
C TYR A 245 13.11 8.66 1.92
N GLU A 246 14.39 8.36 2.16
CA GLU A 246 15.33 9.30 2.79
C GLU A 246 15.70 10.46 1.86
N GLU A 247 15.46 10.32 0.55
CA GLU A 247 15.60 11.45 -0.36
C GLU A 247 14.65 12.59 0.06
N PRO A 248 15.15 13.83 0.20
CA PRO A 248 14.34 14.94 0.65
C PRO A 248 13.18 15.20 -0.33
N PRO A 249 11.94 15.42 0.17
CA PRO A 249 10.82 15.77 -0.69
C PRO A 249 11.07 17.05 -1.47
N GLU A 250 10.45 17.13 -2.65
CA GLU A 250 10.62 18.24 -3.60
C GLU A 250 10.33 19.62 -3.01
N GLU A 251 9.41 19.70 -2.05
CA GLU A 251 9.11 20.94 -1.34
C GLU A 251 10.30 21.45 -0.51
N LEU A 252 11.03 20.54 0.16
CA LEU A 252 12.26 20.91 0.87
C LEU A 252 13.37 21.32 -0.11
N ILE A 253 13.46 20.64 -1.26
CA ILE A 253 14.42 21.00 -2.31
C ILE A 253 14.09 22.40 -2.86
N ALA A 254 12.82 22.67 -3.18
CA ALA A 254 12.36 23.95 -3.70
C ALA A 254 12.56 25.08 -2.69
N SER A 255 12.24 24.83 -1.41
CA SER A 255 12.49 25.78 -0.32
C SER A 255 13.97 26.13 -0.19
N ALA A 256 14.85 25.11 -0.24
CA ALA A 256 16.30 25.31 -0.20
C ALA A 256 16.80 26.14 -1.40
N LEU A 257 16.30 25.87 -2.60
CA LEU A 257 16.66 26.61 -3.81
C LEU A 257 16.14 28.06 -3.79
N ALA A 258 14.92 28.29 -3.30
CA ALA A 258 14.34 29.63 -3.14
C ALA A 258 15.06 30.49 -2.09
N GLY A 259 15.83 29.87 -1.19
CA GLY A 259 16.71 30.56 -0.26
C GLY A 259 17.92 31.22 -0.95
N LEU A 260 18.42 30.63 -2.05
CA LEU A 260 19.56 31.16 -2.81
C LEU A 260 19.19 32.44 -3.57
N SER A 261 17.95 32.55 -4.03
CA SER A 261 17.44 33.70 -4.78
C SER A 261 17.27 34.96 -3.92
N ARG A 262 17.29 34.84 -2.59
CA ARG A 262 17.09 35.95 -1.64
C ARG A 262 18.39 36.54 -1.08
N GLN A 263 19.55 36.06 -1.55
CA GLN A 263 20.87 36.59 -1.15
C GLN A 263 21.52 37.47 -2.22
N GLN A 264 20.74 38.05 -3.14
CA GLN A 264 21.20 39.08 -4.10
C GLN A 264 20.40 40.36 -3.92
#